data_AF-A0A917IJD4-F1
#
_entry.id   AF-A0A917IJD4-F1
#
_cell.length_a   1.000
_cell.length_b   1.000
_cell.length_c   1.000
_cell.angle_alpha   90.00
_cell.angle_beta   90.00
_cell.angle_gamma   90.00
#
_symmetry.space_group_name_H-M   'P 1'
#
loop_
_entity.id
_entity.type
_entity.pdbx_description
1 polymer ?
#
loop_
_entity_poly.entity_id
_entity_poly.type
_entity_poly.pdbx_seq_one_letter_code
_entity_poly.pdbx_strand_id
1 'polypeptide(L)'
;MTIVPLGDDRPGDRWDRDELPEPILLDGARRTGGIDVPPPNPSLRKGRRLVLLDAAREPERYAGRNRVRQAVLAMAPALDEEAPHIPVRRARPHGVTWAVLGANGITVALRAVDFANPEQAQRDGARALARAHEFTLTAVHDRDRRRWSLWVCLDGDVVLLAGHSWSHRPTPAACRTFHGHLTGALAWGVHEQTSRYGGPLR
;
A
#
# COMPACT_ATOMS: atom_id res chain seq x y z
N MET A 1 -44.52 18.14 34.42
CA MET A 1 -43.55 17.32 35.18
C MET A 1 -44.31 16.08 35.61
N THR A 2 -44.10 14.98 34.90
CA THR A 2 -44.85 13.72 35.00
C THR A 2 -43.90 12.56 34.67
N ILE A 3 -44.04 11.47 35.40
CA ILE A 3 -43.22 10.24 35.43
C ILE A 3 -43.95 9.13 34.61
N VAL A 4 -43.24 8.52 33.63
CA VAL A 4 -43.05 7.07 33.24
C VAL A 4 -44.32 6.20 33.01
N PRO A 5 -44.46 5.26 32.01
CA PRO A 5 -43.51 4.19 31.63
C PRO A 5 -43.39 3.68 30.17
N LEU A 6 -42.28 2.92 30.01
CA LEU A 6 -41.93 1.74 29.19
C LEU A 6 -42.88 1.17 28.11
N GLY A 7 -42.20 0.65 27.07
CA GLY A 7 -42.58 -0.53 26.27
C GLY A 7 -42.08 -0.37 24.82
N ASP A 8 -41.41 -1.31 24.17
CA ASP A 8 -40.96 -2.63 24.57
C ASP A 8 -39.93 -3.12 23.53
N ASP A 9 -38.99 -3.92 24.01
CA ASP A 9 -38.11 -4.89 23.37
C ASP A 9 -38.27 -5.23 21.87
N ARG A 10 -37.11 -5.34 21.18
CA ARG A 10 -36.68 -6.57 20.46
C ARG A 10 -35.15 -6.64 20.26
N PRO A 11 -34.59 -7.87 20.09
CA PRO A 11 -33.39 -8.31 20.81
C PRO A 11 -32.17 -8.65 19.92
N GLY A 12 -30.98 -8.74 20.54
CA GLY A 12 -29.73 -9.31 19.99
C GLY A 12 -29.00 -8.35 19.04
N ASP A 13 -27.81 -7.82 19.36
CA ASP A 13 -26.61 -8.58 19.70
C ASP A 13 -25.89 -7.99 20.90
N ARG A 14 -25.85 -8.80 21.95
CA ARG A 14 -24.92 -8.66 23.07
C ARG A 14 -23.54 -9.04 22.52
N TRP A 15 -22.72 -8.05 22.17
CA TRP A 15 -21.29 -8.28 22.04
C TRP A 15 -20.77 -8.50 23.44
N ASP A 16 -20.45 -9.75 23.77
CA ASP A 16 -19.75 -10.10 25.00
C ASP A 16 -18.49 -9.23 25.09
N ARG A 17 -18.42 -8.44 26.16
CA ARG A 17 -17.32 -7.49 26.43
C ARG A 17 -16.03 -8.20 26.87
N ASP A 18 -16.00 -9.53 26.88
CA ASP A 18 -14.87 -10.34 27.31
C ASP A 18 -14.18 -11.12 26.16
N GLU A 19 -14.55 -10.87 24.90
CA GLU A 19 -13.82 -11.37 23.72
C GLU A 19 -13.53 -10.24 22.73
N LEU A 20 -12.82 -9.21 23.19
CA LEU A 20 -12.05 -8.40 22.24
C LEU A 20 -10.90 -9.28 21.76
N PRO A 21 -10.72 -9.52 20.44
CA PRO A 21 -9.46 -10.05 19.98
C PRO A 21 -8.39 -9.09 20.47
N GLU A 22 -7.39 -9.61 21.19
CA GLU A 22 -6.28 -8.80 21.66
C GLU A 22 -5.81 -7.88 20.54
N PRO A 23 -5.43 -6.63 20.84
CA PRO A 23 -4.78 -5.80 19.86
C PRO A 23 -3.69 -6.66 19.20
N ILE A 24 -3.69 -6.76 17.87
CA ILE A 24 -2.53 -7.28 17.14
C ILE A 24 -1.44 -6.23 17.30
N LEU A 25 -0.91 -6.14 18.51
CA LEU A 25 0.45 -5.74 18.77
C LEU A 25 1.27 -6.75 17.97
N LEU A 26 1.88 -6.28 16.89
CA LEU A 26 3.08 -6.93 16.38
C LEU A 26 4.17 -6.73 17.44
N ASP A 27 4.01 -7.41 18.58
CA ASP A 27 4.99 -7.47 19.64
C ASP A 27 6.09 -8.39 19.14
N GLY A 28 7.01 -7.77 18.38
CA GLY A 28 8.00 -8.49 17.58
C GLY A 28 9.14 -7.62 17.08
N ALA A 29 9.27 -6.38 17.57
CA ALA A 29 10.46 -5.57 17.33
C ALA A 29 11.71 -6.08 18.09
N ARG A 30 11.59 -7.16 18.87
CA ARG A 30 12.73 -7.87 19.46
C ARG A 30 12.52 -9.38 19.34
N ARG A 31 13.22 -9.98 18.36
CA ARG A 31 13.26 -11.42 18.02
C ARG A 31 11.96 -11.97 17.43
N THR A 32 11.73 -11.71 16.14
CA THR A 32 11.04 -12.68 15.31
C THR A 32 11.84 -13.98 15.32
N GLY A 33 11.38 -14.98 16.07
CA GLY A 33 11.67 -16.37 15.73
C GLY A 33 11.36 -16.53 14.24
N GLY A 34 12.34 -16.99 13.47
CA GLY A 34 12.31 -16.97 12.02
C GLY A 34 10.99 -17.48 11.48
N ILE A 35 10.14 -16.57 11.02
CA ILE A 35 9.08 -16.92 10.09
C ILE A 35 9.84 -17.39 8.86
N ASP A 36 9.72 -18.69 8.60
CA ASP A 36 10.31 -19.32 7.43
C ASP A 36 9.63 -18.69 6.21
N VAL A 37 10.22 -17.62 5.70
CA VAL A 37 9.79 -16.97 4.48
C VAL A 37 10.12 -17.97 3.39
N PRO A 38 9.13 -18.63 2.77
CA PRO A 38 9.42 -19.63 1.76
C PRO A 38 10.26 -18.98 0.66
N PRO A 39 11.29 -19.67 0.15
CA PRO A 39 12.14 -19.12 -0.89
C PRO A 39 11.28 -18.67 -2.09
N PRO A 40 11.66 -17.59 -2.77
CA PRO A 40 10.84 -16.99 -3.82
C PRO A 40 10.51 -18.04 -4.90
N ASN A 41 9.20 -18.28 -5.11
CA ASN A 41 8.73 -19.27 -6.08
C ASN A 41 9.18 -18.90 -7.51
N PRO A 42 9.92 -19.76 -8.21
CA PRO A 42 10.45 -19.48 -9.54
C PRO A 42 9.39 -19.38 -10.64
N SER A 43 8.16 -19.82 -10.42
CA SER A 43 7.05 -19.63 -11.37
C SER A 43 6.42 -18.23 -11.28
N LEU A 44 6.62 -17.52 -10.15
CA LEU A 44 6.23 -16.11 -10.00
C LEU A 44 7.23 -15.13 -10.67
N ARG A 45 8.28 -15.66 -11.33
CA ARG A 45 9.36 -14.93 -12.03
C ARG A 45 8.88 -14.11 -13.21
N LYS A 46 7.82 -14.55 -13.89
CA LYS A 46 7.31 -13.87 -15.09
C LYS A 46 6.24 -12.85 -14.69
N GLY A 47 6.60 -11.58 -14.77
CA GLY A 47 5.63 -10.49 -14.97
C GLY A 47 5.54 -9.45 -13.87
N ARG A 48 6.18 -9.63 -12.71
CA ARG A 48 6.24 -8.56 -11.71
C ARG A 48 7.38 -7.62 -12.03
N ARG A 49 7.12 -6.32 -12.12
CA ARG A 49 8.11 -5.33 -12.54
C ARG A 49 7.95 -4.00 -11.82
N LEU A 50 9.07 -3.40 -11.44
CA LEU A 50 9.10 -1.98 -11.13
C LEU A 50 9.08 -1.21 -12.45
N VAL A 51 8.20 -0.22 -12.56
CA VAL A 51 8.07 0.64 -13.74
C VAL A 51 8.19 2.10 -13.32
N LEU A 52 8.87 2.89 -14.15
CA LEU A 52 8.84 4.34 -14.03
C LEU A 52 7.60 4.89 -14.73
N LEU A 53 7.02 5.93 -14.15
CA LEU A 53 5.85 6.62 -14.66
C LEU A 53 6.22 8.09 -14.78
N ASP A 54 6.27 8.57 -16.01
CA ASP A 54 6.71 9.92 -16.32
C ASP A 54 5.52 10.73 -16.85
N ALA A 55 5.15 11.79 -16.13
CA ALA A 55 4.04 12.66 -16.50
C ALA A 55 4.24 13.34 -17.87
N ALA A 56 5.49 13.57 -18.29
CA ALA A 56 5.80 14.19 -19.58
C ALA A 56 5.71 13.19 -20.74
N ARG A 57 6.07 11.92 -20.52
CA ARG A 57 6.10 10.89 -21.56
C ARG A 57 4.79 10.11 -21.68
N GLU A 58 4.11 9.86 -20.56
CA GLU A 58 2.91 9.02 -20.48
C GLU A 58 1.81 9.67 -19.60
N PRO A 59 1.30 10.86 -19.98
CA PRO A 59 0.46 11.69 -19.12
C PRO A 59 -0.80 10.98 -18.63
N GLU A 60 -1.47 10.20 -19.47
CA GLU A 60 -2.69 9.48 -19.10
C GLU A 60 -2.44 8.37 -18.07
N ARG A 61 -1.38 7.57 -18.29
CA ARG A 61 -0.98 6.48 -17.38
C ARG A 61 -0.54 7.02 -16.03
N TYR A 62 0.17 8.15 -16.04
CA TYR A 62 0.56 8.87 -14.85
C TYR A 62 -0.67 9.43 -14.12
N ALA A 63 -1.55 10.14 -14.83
CA ALA A 63 -2.73 10.77 -14.23
C ALA A 63 -3.65 9.76 -13.53
N GLY A 64 -3.94 8.62 -14.17
CA GLY A 64 -4.76 7.57 -13.57
C GLY A 64 -4.17 7.03 -12.26
N ARG A 65 -2.86 6.77 -12.23
CA ARG A 65 -2.15 6.28 -11.04
C ARG A 65 -1.98 7.35 -9.97
N ASN A 66 -1.75 8.60 -10.37
CA ASN A 66 -1.69 9.71 -9.44
C ASN A 66 -3.04 9.92 -8.73
N ARG A 67 -4.19 9.75 -9.41
CA ARG A 67 -5.50 9.81 -8.75
C ARG A 67 -5.64 8.76 -7.65
N VAL A 68 -5.23 7.52 -7.92
CA VAL A 68 -5.22 6.45 -6.90
C VAL A 68 -4.30 6.82 -5.74
N ARG A 69 -3.08 7.28 -6.03
CA ARG A 69 -2.12 7.72 -5.02
C ARG A 69 -2.69 8.83 -4.13
N GLN A 70 -3.24 9.89 -4.70
CA GLN A 70 -3.83 10.99 -3.93
C GLN A 70 -5.02 10.52 -3.09
N ALA A 71 -5.87 9.64 -3.63
CA ALA A 71 -6.98 9.07 -2.88
C ALA A 71 -6.50 8.25 -1.67
N VAL A 72 -5.43 7.47 -1.81
CA VAL A 72 -4.87 6.66 -0.71
C VAL A 72 -4.09 7.51 0.30
N LEU A 73 -3.41 8.57 -0.13
CA LEU A 73 -2.72 9.51 0.78
C LEU A 73 -3.69 10.36 1.61
N ALA A 74 -4.92 10.55 1.13
CA ALA A 74 -5.96 11.26 1.87
C ALA A 74 -6.60 10.40 2.98
N MET A 75 -6.31 9.08 3.02
CA MET A 75 -6.82 8.19 4.07
C MET A 75 -6.05 8.38 5.37
N ALA A 76 -6.68 8.03 6.50
CA ALA A 76 -6.04 8.07 7.81
C ALA A 76 -5.67 6.65 8.29
N PRO A 77 -4.60 6.48 9.08
CA PRO A 77 -4.38 5.24 9.83
C PRO A 77 -5.64 4.82 10.59
N ALA A 78 -5.99 3.54 10.52
CA ALA A 78 -7.24 3.04 11.10
C ALA A 78 -7.19 2.79 12.62
N LEU A 79 -6.07 3.06 13.27
CA LEU A 79 -5.96 2.97 14.73
C LEU A 79 -6.66 4.19 15.33
N ASP A 80 -7.71 3.93 16.12
CA ASP A 80 -8.53 4.95 16.79
C ASP A 80 -7.83 5.62 17.98
N GLU A 81 -6.64 5.15 18.37
CA GLU A 81 -5.87 5.66 19.50
C GLU A 81 -4.43 5.94 19.05
N GLU A 82 -4.01 7.21 19.18
CA GLU A 82 -2.62 7.68 19.17
C GLU A 82 -1.69 7.09 18.08
N ALA A 83 -2.18 6.90 16.86
CA ALA A 83 -1.27 6.57 15.76
C ALA A 83 -0.27 7.72 15.60
N PRO A 84 1.05 7.48 15.69
CA PRO A 84 2.04 8.52 15.48
C PRO A 84 1.77 9.15 14.11
N HIS A 85 1.77 10.48 14.05
CA HIS A 85 1.53 11.19 12.81
C HIS A 85 2.57 10.74 11.78
N ILE A 86 2.20 9.82 10.88
CA ILE A 86 3.12 9.29 9.88
C ILE A 86 3.27 10.39 8.83
N PRO A 87 4.44 11.05 8.74
CA PRO A 87 4.60 12.17 7.83
C PRO A 87 4.49 11.67 6.39
N VAL A 88 3.58 12.28 5.64
CA VAL A 88 3.53 12.14 4.19
C VAL A 88 4.27 13.33 3.61
N ARG A 89 5.46 13.09 3.04
CA ARG A 89 6.15 14.14 2.26
C ARG A 89 5.28 14.46 1.04
N ARG A 90 4.61 15.61 1.06
CA ARG A 90 3.83 16.11 -0.07
C ARG A 90 4.77 16.43 -1.21
N ALA A 91 4.77 15.58 -2.23
CA ALA A 91 5.54 15.81 -3.44
C ALA A 91 4.86 16.88 -4.31
N ARG A 92 5.67 17.62 -5.07
CA ARG A 92 5.17 18.54 -6.09
C ARG A 92 4.48 17.70 -7.17
N PRO A 93 3.23 18.02 -7.55
CA PRO A 93 2.64 17.40 -8.73
C PRO A 93 3.52 17.70 -9.94
N HIS A 94 3.59 16.77 -10.90
CA HIS A 94 4.33 16.87 -12.18
C HIS A 94 5.80 16.39 -12.16
N GLY A 95 6.05 15.22 -11.56
CA GLY A 95 7.36 14.55 -11.64
C GLY A 95 7.31 13.15 -12.23
N VAL A 96 8.43 12.44 -12.11
CA VAL A 96 8.53 11.01 -12.36
C VAL A 96 8.25 10.27 -11.07
N THR A 97 7.49 9.18 -11.12
CA THR A 97 7.32 8.29 -9.97
C THR A 97 7.58 6.85 -10.41
N TRP A 98 7.47 5.90 -9.49
CA TRP A 98 7.58 4.49 -9.82
C TRP A 98 6.49 3.66 -9.17
N ALA A 99 6.19 2.53 -9.80
CA ALA A 99 5.14 1.63 -9.38
C ALA A 99 5.60 0.18 -9.48
N VAL A 100 5.02 -0.66 -8.63
CA VAL A 100 5.17 -2.11 -8.72
C VAL A 100 3.95 -2.66 -9.46
N LEU A 101 4.19 -3.33 -10.58
CA LEU A 101 3.15 -4.03 -11.31
C LEU A 101 3.21 -5.52 -10.99
N GLY A 102 2.03 -6.13 -10.86
CA GLY A 102 1.84 -7.56 -10.84
C GLY A 102 2.01 -8.20 -12.22
N ALA A 103 1.99 -9.53 -12.28
CA ALA A 103 2.19 -10.30 -13.51
C ALA A 103 1.22 -9.97 -14.65
N ASN A 104 0.01 -9.54 -14.29
CA ASN A 104 -1.06 -9.14 -15.20
C ASN A 104 -1.01 -7.64 -15.55
N GLY A 105 0.02 -6.90 -15.15
CA GLY A 105 0.14 -5.46 -15.37
C GLY A 105 -0.69 -4.58 -14.42
N ILE A 106 -1.44 -5.18 -13.49
CA ILE A 106 -2.16 -4.43 -12.44
C ILE A 106 -1.15 -3.79 -11.50
N THR A 107 -1.44 -2.55 -11.09
CA THR A 107 -0.60 -1.84 -10.12
C THR A 107 -0.81 -2.45 -8.74
N VAL A 108 0.23 -3.09 -8.21
CA VAL A 108 0.27 -3.60 -6.85
C VAL A 108 0.52 -2.44 -5.90
N ALA A 109 1.56 -1.64 -6.16
CA ALA A 109 1.93 -0.53 -5.29
C ALA A 109 2.42 0.68 -6.07
N LEU A 110 2.27 1.85 -5.47
CA LEU A 110 2.66 3.16 -5.99
C LEU A 110 3.60 3.83 -5.01
N ARG A 111 4.68 4.45 -5.50
CA ARG A 111 5.52 5.31 -4.66
C ARG A 111 4.71 6.51 -4.17
N ALA A 112 4.84 6.81 -2.88
CA ALA A 112 4.10 7.91 -2.23
C ALA A 112 4.51 9.30 -2.74
N VAL A 113 5.72 9.46 -3.28
CA VAL A 113 6.28 10.74 -3.75
C VAL A 113 6.59 10.73 -5.25
N ASP A 114 6.74 11.95 -5.79
CA ASP A 114 7.30 12.21 -7.12
C ASP A 114 8.78 12.63 -7.00
N PHE A 115 9.50 12.45 -8.10
CA PHE A 115 10.90 12.82 -8.29
C PHE A 115 11.03 13.78 -9.47
N ALA A 116 12.13 14.55 -9.49
CA ALA A 116 12.35 15.52 -10.55
C ALA A 116 12.64 14.87 -11.91
N ASN A 117 13.26 13.68 -11.91
CA ASN A 117 13.68 13.01 -13.13
C ASN A 117 13.71 11.47 -12.97
N PRO A 118 13.82 10.71 -14.08
CA PRO A 118 13.84 9.25 -14.05
C PRO A 118 14.98 8.65 -13.23
N GLU A 119 16.17 9.25 -13.26
CA GLU A 119 17.35 8.74 -12.54
C GLU A 119 17.14 8.77 -11.02
N GLN A 120 16.56 9.86 -10.50
CA GLN A 120 16.21 9.97 -9.08
C GLN A 120 15.16 8.92 -8.70
N ALA A 121 14.11 8.76 -9.51
CA ALA A 121 13.07 7.76 -9.27
C ALA A 121 13.64 6.34 -9.26
N GLN A 122 14.55 6.03 -10.19
CA GLN A 122 15.22 4.73 -10.27
C GLN A 122 16.12 4.47 -9.06
N ARG A 123 16.91 5.45 -8.62
CA ARG A 123 17.76 5.33 -7.42
C ARG A 123 16.93 5.16 -6.15
N ASP A 124 15.83 5.92 -6.00
CA ASP A 124 14.91 5.74 -4.88
C ASP A 124 14.26 4.35 -4.91
N GLY A 125 13.82 3.89 -6.08
CA GLY A 125 13.35 2.53 -6.29
C GLY A 125 14.38 1.50 -5.82
N ALA A 126 15.62 1.55 -6.34
CA ALA A 126 16.71 0.66 -5.95
C ALA A 126 17.00 0.70 -4.43
N ARG A 127 16.95 1.87 -3.80
CA ARG A 127 17.16 2.01 -2.35
C ARG A 127 16.01 1.40 -1.54
N ALA A 128 14.77 1.67 -1.93
CA ALA A 128 13.60 1.07 -1.29
C ALA A 128 13.62 -0.46 -1.45
N LEU A 129 14.03 -0.95 -2.62
CA LEU A 129 14.20 -2.37 -2.93
C LEU A 129 15.20 -3.06 -1.99
N ALA A 130 16.38 -2.47 -1.81
CA ALA A 130 17.42 -3.03 -0.94
C ALA A 130 16.96 -3.18 0.52
N ARG A 131 15.98 -2.37 0.94
CA ARG A 131 15.44 -2.30 2.30
C ARG A 131 14.04 -2.88 2.43
N ALA A 132 13.60 -3.66 1.44
CA ALA A 132 12.26 -4.25 1.43
C ALA A 132 11.96 -5.14 2.65
N HIS A 133 12.99 -5.76 3.23
CA HIS A 133 12.88 -6.59 4.42
C HIS A 133 12.57 -5.79 5.70
N GLU A 134 12.75 -4.46 5.66
CA GLU A 134 12.46 -3.54 6.77
C GLU A 134 11.06 -2.92 6.66
N PHE A 135 10.30 -3.26 5.62
CA PHE A 135 8.98 -2.70 5.38
C PHE A 135 7.96 -3.14 6.43
N THR A 136 7.17 -2.18 6.87
CA THR A 136 6.01 -2.40 7.73
C THR A 136 4.74 -2.04 6.96
N LEU A 137 3.62 -2.70 7.28
CA LEU A 137 2.33 -2.44 6.65
C LEU A 137 1.38 -1.76 7.64
N THR A 138 0.78 -0.66 7.22
CA THR A 138 -0.23 0.07 8.00
C THR A 138 -1.55 0.06 7.24
N ALA A 139 -2.62 -0.44 7.87
CA ALA A 139 -3.97 -0.33 7.32
C ALA A 139 -4.51 1.09 7.52
N VAL A 140 -5.05 1.66 6.44
CA VAL A 140 -5.65 2.99 6.44
C VAL A 140 -7.10 2.91 6.01
N HIS A 141 -7.91 3.85 6.51
CA HIS A 141 -9.35 3.89 6.29
C HIS A 141 -9.80 5.32 5.92
N ASP A 142 -10.53 5.41 4.82
CA ASP A 142 -11.35 6.56 4.44
C ASP A 142 -12.75 6.35 5.04
N ARG A 143 -13.04 7.01 6.17
CA ARG A 143 -14.33 6.87 6.87
C ARG A 143 -15.50 7.35 6.01
N ASP A 144 -15.31 8.44 5.27
CA ASP A 144 -16.35 9.05 4.45
C ASP A 144 -16.75 8.14 3.28
N ARG A 145 -15.75 7.52 2.64
CA ARG A 145 -15.98 6.59 1.52
C ARG A 145 -16.14 5.14 1.92
N ARG A 146 -15.93 4.81 3.21
CA ARG A 146 -15.89 3.43 3.74
C ARG A 146 -14.93 2.54 2.93
N ARG A 147 -13.73 3.06 2.65
CA ARG A 147 -12.71 2.37 1.85
C ARG A 147 -11.47 2.15 2.68
N TRP A 148 -10.90 0.96 2.57
CA TRP A 148 -9.64 0.61 3.20
C TRP A 148 -8.51 0.57 2.20
N SER A 149 -7.29 0.87 2.63
CA SER A 149 -6.08 0.66 1.83
C SER A 149 -4.91 0.22 2.73
N LEU A 150 -3.73 0.04 2.13
CA LEU A 150 -2.49 -0.27 2.84
C LEU A 150 -1.43 0.78 2.48
N TRP A 151 -0.76 1.28 3.50
CA TRP A 151 0.50 1.99 3.38
C TRP A 151 1.65 1.04 3.72
N VAL A 152 2.77 1.22 3.04
CA VAL A 152 4.04 0.59 3.36
C VAL A 152 4.93 1.66 3.95
N CYS A 153 5.45 1.40 5.14
CA CYS A 153 6.29 2.34 5.85
C CYS A 153 7.73 1.80 5.96
N LEU A 154 8.71 2.70 5.90
CA LEU A 154 10.13 2.45 6.10
C LEU A 154 10.67 3.59 6.96
N ASP A 155 11.39 3.28 8.05
CA ASP A 155 11.89 4.28 9.02
C ASP A 155 10.80 5.23 9.56
N GLY A 156 9.55 4.76 9.66
CA GLY A 156 8.42 5.60 10.07
C GLY A 156 7.89 6.56 8.99
N ASP A 157 8.42 6.54 7.77
CA ASP A 157 7.91 7.30 6.63
C ASP A 157 7.03 6.41 5.72
N VAL A 158 5.95 6.97 5.16
CA VAL A 158 5.19 6.27 4.10
C VAL A 158 5.99 6.24 2.81
N VAL A 159 6.41 5.05 2.40
CA VAL A 159 7.16 4.86 1.15
C VAL A 159 6.27 4.43 0.01
N LEU A 160 5.40 3.43 0.19
CA LEU A 160 4.54 2.91 -0.87
C LEU A 160 3.08 2.90 -0.42
N LEU A 161 2.20 2.93 -1.40
CA LEU A 161 0.76 2.84 -1.22
C LEU A 161 0.25 1.66 -2.02
N ALA A 162 -0.76 0.95 -1.53
CA ALA A 162 -1.44 -0.04 -2.36
C ALA A 162 -2.07 0.63 -3.59
N GLY A 163 -1.93 -0.03 -4.74
CA GLY A 163 -2.52 0.42 -6.02
C GLY A 163 -4.04 0.23 -6.10
N HIS A 164 -4.68 -0.19 -5.00
CA HIS A 164 -6.12 -0.36 -4.91
C HIS A 164 -6.62 -0.18 -3.48
N SER A 165 -7.94 -0.18 -3.32
CA SER A 165 -8.64 -0.13 -2.03
C SER A 165 -9.65 -1.27 -1.91
N TRP A 166 -10.03 -1.58 -0.68
CA TRP A 166 -11.00 -2.61 -0.32
C TRP A 166 -12.26 -1.97 0.25
N SER A 167 -13.40 -2.67 0.15
CA SER A 167 -14.66 -2.29 0.81
C SER A 167 -14.71 -2.69 2.29
N HIS A 168 -13.76 -3.51 2.73
CA HIS A 168 -13.65 -4.03 4.09
C HIS A 168 -12.18 -3.98 4.53
N ARG A 169 -11.94 -4.08 5.85
CA ARG A 169 -10.59 -4.11 6.42
C ARG A 169 -9.78 -5.25 5.79
N PRO A 170 -8.57 -5.00 5.26
CA PRO A 170 -7.72 -6.05 4.71
C PRO A 170 -7.45 -7.13 5.75
N THR A 171 -7.71 -8.38 5.39
CA THR A 171 -7.42 -9.53 6.25
C THR A 171 -5.91 -9.76 6.36
N PRO A 172 -5.42 -10.49 7.39
CA PRO A 172 -4.01 -10.85 7.48
C PRO A 172 -3.50 -11.60 6.23
N ALA A 173 -4.35 -12.41 5.60
CA ALA A 173 -4.02 -13.09 4.34
C ALA A 173 -3.85 -12.10 3.18
N ALA A 174 -4.72 -11.09 3.06
CA ALA A 174 -4.58 -10.04 2.06
C ALA A 174 -3.29 -9.24 2.25
N CYS A 175 -2.95 -8.90 3.50
CA CYS A 175 -1.69 -8.22 3.84
C CYS A 175 -0.46 -9.07 3.44
N ARG A 176 -0.45 -10.38 3.76
CA ARG A 176 0.63 -11.30 3.36
C ARG A 176 0.76 -11.42 1.84
N THR A 177 -0.35 -11.55 1.13
CA THR A 177 -0.37 -11.59 -0.34
C THR A 177 0.19 -10.30 -0.93
N PHE A 178 -0.24 -9.14 -0.44
CA PHE A 178 0.28 -7.84 -0.85
C PHE A 178 1.78 -7.72 -0.59
N HIS A 179 2.25 -8.10 0.61
CA HIS A 179 3.66 -8.12 0.96
C HIS A 179 4.47 -9.05 0.04
N GLY A 180 3.97 -10.26 -0.22
CA GLY A 180 4.61 -11.21 -1.14
C GLY A 180 4.60 -10.75 -2.60
N HIS A 181 3.61 -9.96 -3.02
CA HIS A 181 3.61 -9.30 -4.33
C HIS A 181 4.68 -8.22 -4.41
N LEU A 182 4.80 -7.39 -3.37
CA LEU A 182 5.86 -6.41 -3.23
C LEU A 182 7.22 -7.12 -3.26
N THR A 183 7.60 -7.85 -2.22
CA THR A 183 8.93 -8.47 -2.11
C THR A 183 9.27 -9.35 -3.31
N GLY A 184 8.29 -10.10 -3.83
CA GLY A 184 8.46 -10.91 -5.02
C GLY A 184 8.62 -10.12 -6.32
N ALA A 185 8.15 -8.87 -6.42
CA ALA A 185 8.52 -7.97 -7.52
C ALA A 185 9.89 -7.32 -7.29
N LEU A 186 10.20 -7.03 -6.03
CA LEU A 186 11.40 -6.32 -5.63
C LEU A 186 12.68 -7.17 -5.79
N ALA A 187 12.57 -8.49 -5.60
CA ALA A 187 13.67 -9.43 -5.81
C ALA A 187 14.22 -9.48 -7.27
N TRP A 188 13.51 -8.88 -8.25
CA TRP A 188 13.90 -8.91 -9.67
C TRP A 188 14.59 -7.62 -10.14
N GLY A 189 14.72 -6.61 -9.27
CA GLY A 189 15.38 -5.36 -9.60
C GLY A 189 14.55 -4.39 -10.45
N VAL A 190 15.13 -3.22 -10.74
CA VAL A 190 14.51 -2.19 -11.57
C VAL A 190 14.73 -2.54 -13.04
N HIS A 191 13.69 -3.01 -13.72
CA HIS A 191 13.72 -3.09 -15.17
C HIS A 191 13.25 -1.77 -15.76
N GLU A 192 14.14 -1.03 -16.44
CA GLU A 192 13.71 0.06 -17.30
C GLU A 192 12.76 -0.50 -18.36
N GLN A 193 11.48 -0.15 -18.26
CA GLN A 193 10.55 -0.36 -19.35
C GLN A 193 10.84 0.72 -20.40
N THR A 194 11.93 0.57 -21.14
CA THR A 194 12.12 1.30 -22.39
C THR A 194 10.95 0.92 -23.29
N SER A 195 10.03 1.86 -23.49
CA SER A 195 8.88 1.66 -24.36
C SER A 195 9.38 1.30 -25.76
N ARG A 196 9.38 -0.01 -26.09
CA ARG A 196 9.57 -0.50 -27.46
C ARG A 196 8.29 -0.35 -28.30
N TYR A 197 7.27 0.35 -27.81
CA TYR A 197 6.02 0.63 -28.55
C TYR A 197 6.07 2.00 -29.24
N GLY A 198 7.19 2.30 -29.89
CA GLY A 198 7.33 3.39 -30.86
C GLY A 198 7.52 2.84 -32.26
N GLY A 199 6.61 1.98 -32.72
CA GLY A 199 6.51 1.69 -34.15
C GLY A 199 5.82 2.89 -34.82
N PRO A 200 6.35 3.44 -35.92
CA PRO A 200 5.70 4.56 -36.60
C PRO A 200 4.31 4.12 -37.05
N LEU A 201 3.30 4.94 -36.72
CA LEU A 201 2.00 4.87 -37.39
C LEU A 201 2.25 5.19 -38.86
N ARG A 202 2.06 4.18 -39.72
CA ARG A 202 1.99 4.37 -41.17
C ARG A 202 0.58 4.80 -41.55
#